data_AF-A0A357WTG4-F1
#
_entry.id   AF-A0A357WTG4-F1
#
_cell.length_a   1.000
_cell.length_b   1.000
_cell.length_c   1.000
_cell.angle_alpha   90.00
_cell.angle_beta   90.00
_cell.angle_gamma   90.00
#
_symmetry.space_group_name_H-M   'P 1'
#
loop_
_entity.id
_entity.type
_entity.pdbx_description
1 polymer ?
#
loop_
_entity_poly.entity_id
_entity_poly.type
_entity_poly.pdbx_seq_one_letter_code
_entity_poly.pdbx_strand_id
1 'polypeptide(L)' 'RRRGYRIKILNTINFKKSMRYNPFAYIHSEKDILKLVTALIVNTKGNGKSGDDFWEKAETFFYTALIG' A
#
# COMPACT_ATOMS: atom_id res chain seq x y z
N ARG A 1 2.02 -10.35 -26.62
CA ARG A 1 2.88 -11.52 -26.28
C ARG A 1 3.98 -11.65 -27.34
N ARG A 2 5.09 -10.91 -27.26
CA ARG A 2 6.17 -11.00 -28.27
C ARG A 2 7.56 -11.42 -27.76
N ARG A 3 7.77 -11.63 -26.44
CA ARG A 3 9.06 -12.12 -25.91
C ARG A 3 8.94 -12.89 -24.57
N GLY A 4 7.85 -13.61 -24.32
CA GLY A 4 7.69 -14.39 -23.05
C GLY A 4 7.44 -13.57 -21.78
N TYR A 5 7.64 -12.25 -21.78
CA TYR A 5 7.37 -11.41 -20.61
C TYR A 5 5.86 -11.17 -20.36
N ARG A 6 5.43 -11.32 -19.11
CA ARG A 6 4.13 -10.86 -18.61
C ARG A 6 4.24 -9.37 -18.27
N ILE A 7 3.80 -8.51 -19.17
CA ILE A 7 3.72 -7.06 -18.94
C ILE A 7 2.43 -6.79 -18.15
N LYS A 8 2.56 -6.24 -16.94
CA LYS A 8 1.43 -5.72 -16.16
C LYS A 8 1.40 -4.19 -16.29
N ILE A 9 0.23 -3.64 -16.62
CA ILE A 9 0.03 -2.19 -16.82
C ILE A 9 -0.91 -1.67 -15.74
N LEU A 10 -0.41 -0.75 -14.91
CA LEU A 10 -1.21 0.02 -13.97
C LEU A 10 -1.44 1.41 -14.57
N ASN A 11 -2.69 1.72 -14.90
CA ASN A 11 -3.10 3.01 -15.42
C ASN A 11 -3.96 3.69 -14.35
N THR A 12 -3.46 4.80 -13.80
CA THR A 12 -4.10 5.60 -12.74
C THR A 12 -5.13 6.61 -13.27
N ILE A 13 -5.22 6.80 -14.59
CA ILE A 13 -6.19 7.69 -15.26
C ILE A 13 -7.41 6.88 -15.72
N ASN A 14 -7.20 5.70 -16.30
CA ASN A 14 -8.29 4.84 -16.78
C ASN A 14 -8.15 3.40 -16.28
N PHE A 15 -8.85 3.11 -15.18
CA PHE A 15 -8.87 1.79 -14.54
C PHE A 15 -9.54 0.68 -15.39
N LYS A 16 -10.30 1.01 -16.44
CA LYS A 16 -10.85 -0.01 -17.37
C LYS A 16 -9.77 -0.59 -18.29
N LYS A 17 -8.67 0.15 -18.52
CA LYS A 17 -7.51 -0.28 -19.31
C LYS A 17 -6.32 -0.71 -18.45
N SER A 18 -6.48 -0.80 -17.13
CA SER A 18 -5.43 -1.29 -16.23
C SER A 18 -5.71 -2.72 -15.80
N MET A 19 -4.65 -3.42 -15.41
CA MET A 19 -4.76 -4.75 -14.83
C MET A 19 -5.28 -4.76 -13.38
N ARG A 20 -5.95 -3.69 -12.92
CA ARG A 20 -6.57 -3.50 -11.59
C ARG A 20 -5.77 -4.10 -10.44
N TYR A 21 -5.03 -3.26 -9.74
CA TYR A 21 -4.29 -3.70 -8.56
C TYR A 21 -5.23 -3.72 -7.34
N ASN A 22 -5.44 -4.90 -6.74
CA ASN A 22 -6.11 -5.03 -5.45
C ASN A 22 -5.07 -5.38 -4.38
N PRO A 23 -4.68 -4.44 -3.49
CA PRO A 23 -3.69 -4.67 -2.44
C PRO A 23 -4.05 -5.83 -1.50
N PHE A 24 -5.34 -6.04 -1.22
CA PHE A 24 -5.81 -7.09 -0.30
C PHE A 24 -5.57 -8.50 -0.83
N ALA A 25 -5.54 -8.68 -2.16
CA ALA A 25 -5.23 -9.98 -2.76
C ALA A 25 -3.75 -10.36 -2.64
N TYR A 26 -2.88 -9.42 -2.25
CA TYR A 26 -1.43 -9.63 -2.09
C TYR A 26 -1.01 -9.72 -0.62
N ILE A 27 -1.96 -9.73 0.32
CA ILE A 27 -1.68 -9.96 1.73
C ILE A 27 -1.59 -11.47 1.94
N HIS A 28 -0.36 -11.98 2.04
CA HIS A 28 -0.09 -13.40 2.28
C HIS A 28 0.63 -13.65 3.61
N SER A 29 1.15 -12.59 4.21
CA SER A 29 1.84 -12.64 5.49
C SER A 29 1.64 -11.35 6.27
N GLU A 30 1.80 -11.41 7.58
CA GLU A 30 1.74 -10.26 8.48
C GLU A 30 2.73 -9.14 8.09
N LYS A 31 3.87 -9.52 7.48
CA LYS A 31 4.85 -8.57 6.94
C LYS A 31 4.32 -7.74 5.77
N ASP A 32 3.36 -8.27 5.02
CA ASP A 32 2.76 -7.54 3.89
C ASP A 32 1.69 -6.55 4.36
N ILE A 33 1.05 -6.82 5.50
CA ILE A 33 0.18 -5.86 6.20
C ILE A 33 1.00 -4.64 6.60
N LEU A 34 2.18 -4.85 7.21
CA LEU A 34 3.09 -3.76 7.58
C LEU A 34 3.50 -2.90 6.38
N LYS A 35 3.74 -3.50 5.21
CA LYS A 35 4.05 -2.73 3.98
C LYS A 35 2.89 -1.85 3.53
N LEU A 36 1.66 -2.36 3.60
CA LEU A 36 0.46 -1.61 3.24
C LEU A 36 0.23 -0.43 4.20
N VAL A 37 0.33 -0.70 5.50
CA VAL A 37 0.17 0.29 6.57
C VAL A 37 1.23 1.38 6.47
N THR A 38 2.50 1.00 6.25
CA THR A 38 3.59 1.96 6.06
C THR A 38 3.36 2.83 4.82
N ALA A 39 2.88 2.23 3.71
CA ALA A 39 2.57 2.99 2.51
C ALA A 39 1.43 4.00 2.73
N LEU A 40 0.42 3.67 3.54
CA LEU A 40 -0.64 4.61 3.90
C LEU A 40 -0.10 5.77 4.74
N ILE A 41 0.63 5.46 5.82
CA ILE A 41 1.23 6.45 6.74
C ILE A 41 2.17 7.40 5.99
N VAL A 42 3.01 6.88 5.09
CA VAL A 42 3.93 7.71 4.28
C VAL A 42 3.19 8.63 3.31
N ASN A 43 2.05 8.19 2.75
CA ASN A 43 1.27 9.00 1.81
C ASN A 43 0.39 10.05 2.51
N THR A 44 0.06 9.88 3.79
CA THR A 44 -0.71 10.85 4.58
C THR A 44 0.15 11.85 5.33
N LYS A 45 1.42 11.54 5.58
CA LYS A 45 2.41 12.54 6.01
C LYS A 45 2.66 13.53 4.87
N GLY A 46 2.07 14.71 4.98
CA GLY A 46 2.45 15.85 4.14
C GLY A 46 3.95 16.20 4.32
N ASN A 47 4.52 16.95 3.38
CA ASN A 47 5.94 17.36 3.34
C ASN A 47 6.49 18.10 4.60
N GLY A 48 5.70 18.25 5.66
CA GLY A 48 6.12 18.81 6.94
C GLY A 48 6.60 17.71 7.88
N LYS A 49 7.72 17.96 8.58
CA LYS A 49 8.12 17.14 9.72
C LYS A 49 7.06 17.26 10.83
N SER A 50 6.10 16.35 10.86
CA SER A 50 5.22 16.20 12.02
C SER A 50 6.06 15.69 13.18
N GLY A 51 6.13 16.49 14.24
CA GLY A 51 7.10 16.34 15.33
C GLY A 51 6.83 15.20 16.31
N ASP A 52 5.96 14.24 16.03
CA ASP A 52 5.65 13.16 16.99
C ASP A 52 5.44 11.79 16.32
N ASP A 53 6.40 10.89 16.58
CA ASP A 53 6.36 9.45 16.25
C ASP A 53 5.20 8.71 16.94
N PHE A 54 4.54 9.32 17.93
CA PHE A 54 3.47 8.71 18.71
C PHE A 54 2.26 8.35 17.84
N TRP A 55 1.77 9.31 17.05
CA TRP A 55 0.58 9.12 16.22
C TRP A 55 0.83 8.08 15.11
N GLU A 56 2.04 8.05 14.56
CA GLU A 56 2.43 7.07 13.54
C GLU A 56 2.50 5.65 14.09
N LYS A 57 3.03 5.48 15.30
CA LYS A 57 3.10 4.18 15.98
C LYS A 57 1.70 3.69 16.37
N ALA A 58 0.86 4.57 16.91
CA ALA A 58 -0.53 4.24 17.24
C ALA A 58 -1.33 3.84 15.99
N GLU A 59 -1.17 4.58 14.88
CA GLU A 59 -1.79 4.28 13.59
C GLU A 59 -1.31 2.94 13.03
N THR A 60 -0.01 2.65 13.15
CA THR A 60 0.55 1.36 12.74
C THR A 60 -0.08 0.19 13.49
N PHE A 61 -0.13 0.27 14.83
CA PHE A 61 -0.73 -0.78 15.66
C PHE A 61 -2.22 -0.97 15.37
N PHE A 62 -2.96 0.12 15.17
CA PHE A 62 -4.39 0.06 14.87
C PHE A 62 -4.65 -0.64 13.53
N TYR A 63 -3.94 -0.26 12.47
CA TYR A 63 -4.15 -0.90 11.17
C TYR A 63 -3.63 -2.34 11.11
N THR A 64 -2.58 -2.69 11.85
CA THR A 64 -2.17 -4.10 11.97
C THR A 64 -3.23 -4.94 12.65
N ALA A 65 -3.90 -4.41 13.69
CA ALA A 65 -4.96 -5.14 14.40
C ALA A 65 -6.27 -5.24 13.60
N LEU A 66 -6.51 -4.31 12.66
CA LEU A 66 -7.75 -4.27 11.88
C LEU A 66 -7.67 -5.09 10.58
N ILE A 67 -6.46 -5.28 10.05
CA ILE A 67 -6.21 -6.02 8.79
C ILE A 67 -5.66 -7.43 9.04
N GLY A 68 -4.95 -7.64 10.15
CA GLY A 68 -4.45 -8.95 10.59
C GLY A 68 -5.58 -9.86 11.06
#